data_AF-W4QRP7-F1
#
_entry.id   AF-W4QRP7-F1
#
_cell.length_a   1.000
_cell.length_b   1.000
_cell.length_c   1.000
_cell.angle_alpha   90.00
_cell.angle_beta   90.00
_cell.angle_gamma   90.00
#
_symmetry.space_group_name_H-M   'P 1'
#
loop_
_entity.id
_entity.type
_entity.pdbx_description
1 polymer ?
#
loop_
_entity_poly.entity_id
_entity_poly.type
_entity_poly.pdbx_seq_one_letter_code
_entity_poly.pdbx_strand_id
1 'polypeptide(L)' 'MTVFKDTRELARKAVEMADAVLKGGEAEVNDTETYDNGKKVVPSYLLEPVKVDITNYEEVIIDGGYYTAEEVQ' A
#
# COMPACT_ATOMS: atom_id res chain seq x y z
N MET A 1 -6.94 18.83 0.11
CA MET A 1 -5.91 17.97 -0.50
C MET A 1 -5.40 17.02 0.57
N THR A 2 -5.45 15.73 0.30
CA THR A 2 -4.97 14.65 1.18
C THR A 2 -4.16 13.65 0.36
N VAL A 3 -3.64 12.62 1.03
CA VAL A 3 -2.92 11.52 0.41
C VAL A 3 -3.63 10.22 0.75
N PHE A 4 -4.10 9.52 -0.27
CA PHE A 4 -4.72 8.23 -0.15
C PHE A 4 -3.67 7.12 -0.19
N LYS A 5 -3.77 6.22 0.77
CA LYS A 5 -2.96 5.00 0.87
C LYS A 5 -3.92 3.85 1.07
N ASP A 6 -4.12 3.06 0.02
CA ASP A 6 -5.09 1.98 0.07
C ASP A 6 -4.60 0.85 0.99
N THR A 7 -5.28 0.67 2.11
CA THR A 7 -4.96 -0.38 3.09
C THR A 7 -5.22 -1.78 2.52
N ARG A 8 -6.09 -1.92 1.52
CA ARG A 8 -6.40 -3.19 0.85
C ARG A 8 -5.20 -3.67 0.02
N GLU A 9 -4.53 -2.74 -0.66
CA GLU A 9 -3.30 -3.03 -1.41
C GLU A 9 -2.15 -3.40 -0.48
N LEU A 10 -2.01 -2.69 0.64
CA LEU A 10 -1.01 -3.04 1.66
C LEU A 10 -1.28 -4.41 2.27
N ALA A 11 -2.54 -4.75 2.56
CA ALA A 11 -2.90 -6.07 3.05
C ALA A 11 -2.61 -7.17 2.02
N ARG A 12 -2.91 -6.93 0.73
CA ARG A 12 -2.61 -7.89 -0.34
C ARG A 12 -1.11 -8.19 -0.40
N LYS A 13 -0.27 -7.15 -0.46
CA LYS A 13 1.18 -7.32 -0.52
C LYS A 13 1.72 -7.99 0.74
N ALA A 14 1.19 -7.65 1.92
CA ALA A 14 1.58 -8.32 3.17
C ALA A 14 1.25 -9.82 3.16
N VAL A 15 0.08 -10.21 2.65
CA VAL A 15 -0.31 -11.63 2.50
C VAL A 15 0.58 -12.34 1.48
N GLU A 16 0.86 -11.73 0.33
CA GLU A 16 1.77 -12.28 -0.68
C GLU A 16 3.17 -12.54 -0.11
N MET A 17 3.72 -11.58 0.64
CA MET A 17 5.03 -11.74 1.30
C MET A 17 4.99 -12.83 2.37
N ALA A 18 3.94 -12.87 3.20
CA ALA A 18 3.79 -13.89 4.23
C ALA A 18 3.67 -15.30 3.61
N ASP A 19 2.86 -15.46 2.56
CA ASP A 19 2.69 -16.73 1.84
C ASP A 19 3.98 -17.20 1.17
N ALA A 20 4.73 -16.30 0.53
CA ALA A 20 6.03 -16.61 -0.05
C ALA A 20 7.00 -17.17 0.99
N VAL A 21 7.10 -16.51 2.15
CA VAL A 21 7.96 -16.95 3.26
C VAL A 21 7.48 -18.28 3.83
N LEU A 22 6.17 -18.48 4.02
CA LEU A 22 5.61 -19.74 4.53
C LEU A 22 5.85 -20.92 3.59
N LYS A 23 5.92 -20.67 2.28
CA LYS A 23 6.26 -21.66 1.25
C LYS A 23 7.77 -21.89 1.09
N GLY A 24 8.60 -21.22 1.89
CA GLY A 24 10.06 -21.34 1.86
C GLY A 24 10.72 -20.54 0.72
N GLY A 25 10.00 -19.63 0.09
CA GLY A 25 10.53 -18.69 -0.90
C GLY A 25 10.96 -17.35 -0.29
N GLU A 26 11.36 -16.43 -1.17
CA GLU A 26 11.69 -15.05 -0.81
C GLU A 26 10.50 -14.14 -1.11
N ALA A 27 10.27 -13.17 -0.22
CA ALA A 27 9.27 -12.14 -0.40
C ALA A 27 9.73 -11.12 -1.44
N GLU A 28 8.83 -10.69 -2.33
CA GLU A 28 9.09 -9.62 -3.28
C GLU A 28 9.34 -8.29 -2.55
N VAL A 29 10.39 -7.57 -2.96
CA VAL A 29 10.78 -6.27 -2.40
C VAL A 29 11.23 -5.35 -3.55
N ASN A 30 11.08 -4.03 -3.35
CA ASN A 30 11.50 -3.02 -4.33
C ASN A 30 12.44 -1.95 -3.74
N ASP A 31 12.73 -2.02 -2.44
CA ASP A 31 13.68 -1.14 -1.76
C ASP A 31 14.54 -1.96 -0.78
N THR A 32 15.85 -1.89 -0.94
CA THR A 32 16.83 -2.56 -0.08
C THR A 32 17.88 -1.59 0.46
N GLU A 33 17.56 -0.29 0.49
CA GLU A 33 18.51 0.78 0.81
C GLU A 33 17.97 1.77 1.86
N THR A 34 16.68 2.11 1.81
CA THR A 34 16.12 3.24 2.55
C THR A 34 15.86 2.94 4.04
N TYR A 35 15.44 1.72 4.35
CA TYR A 35 14.90 1.39 5.68
C TYR A 35 15.95 0.76 6.61
N ASP A 36 16.93 1.55 7.06
CA ASP A 36 17.84 1.14 8.15
C ASP A 36 17.13 1.23 9.51
N ASN A 37 17.06 0.10 10.22
CA ASN A 37 16.48 0.03 11.56
C ASN A 37 17.51 0.14 12.71
N GLY A 38 18.74 0.56 12.40
CA GLY A 38 19.87 0.67 13.32
C GLY A 38 20.67 -0.63 13.50
N LYS A 39 20.26 -1.74 12.86
CA LYS A 39 20.99 -3.01 12.85
C LYS A 39 21.27 -3.53 11.45
N LYS A 40 20.34 -3.31 10.53
CA LYS A 40 20.44 -3.68 9.12
C LYS A 40 19.48 -2.82 8.30
N VAL A 41 19.76 -2.73 7.02
CA VAL A 41 18.78 -2.27 6.04
C VAL A 41 17.74 -3.37 5.85
N VAL A 42 16.47 -3.04 6.06
CA VAL A 42 15.34 -3.95 5.95
C VAL A 42 14.85 -3.97 4.50
N PRO A 43 14.92 -5.12 3.79
CA PRO A 43 14.28 -5.27 2.50
C PRO A 43 12.78 -4.97 2.62
N SER A 44 12.31 -4.02 1.83
CA SER A 44 10.99 -3.41 1.98
C SER A 44 10.28 -3.34 0.63
N TYR A 45 8.95 -3.35 0.68
CA TYR A 45 8.11 -3.09 -0.49
C TYR A 45 7.32 -1.80 -0.27
N LEU A 46 7.56 -0.80 -1.10
CA LEU A 46 6.90 0.50 -1.05
C LEU A 46 5.75 0.53 -2.06
N LEU A 47 4.54 0.75 -1.55
CA LEU A 47 3.38 1.07 -2.37
C LEU A 47 3.35 2.57 -2.65
N GLU A 48 2.97 2.93 -3.88
CA GLU A 48 2.88 4.32 -4.29
C GLU A 48 1.62 4.98 -3.69
N PRO A 49 1.76 6.07 -2.92
CA PRO A 49 0.61 6.81 -2.41
C PRO A 49 -0.04 7.66 -3.50
N VAL A 50 -1.36 7.80 -3.47
CA VAL A 50 -2.11 8.58 -4.45
C VAL A 50 -2.49 9.93 -3.86
N LYS A 51 -2.16 11.02 -4.54
CA LYS A 51 -2.59 12.37 -4.16
C LYS A 51 -4.08 12.56 -4.50
N VAL A 52 -4.88 12.98 -3.52
CA VAL A 52 -6.32 13.15 -3.68
C VAL A 52 -6.77 14.55 -3.30
N ASP A 53 -7.60 15.16 -4.15
CA ASP A 53 -8.29 16.42 -3.89
C ASP A 53 -9.69 16.40 -4.50
N ILE A 54 -10.37 17.55 -4.49
CA ILE A 54 -11.76 17.66 -4.93
C ILE A 54 -11.94 17.31 -6.43
N THR A 55 -10.87 17.31 -7.22
CA THR A 55 -10.94 17.04 -8.65
C THR A 55 -10.90 15.54 -9.00
N ASN A 56 -10.45 14.68 -8.08
CA ASN A 56 -10.25 13.25 -8.35
C ASN A 56 -10.73 12.29 -7.25
N TYR A 57 -11.30 12.79 -6.15
CA TYR A 57 -11.71 11.93 -5.03
C TYR A 57 -12.81 10.93 -5.41
N GLU A 58 -13.74 11.29 -6.30
CA GLU A 58 -14.80 10.39 -6.74
C GLU A 58 -14.21 9.16 -7.47
N GLU A 59 -13.31 9.38 -8.42
CA GLU A 59 -12.63 8.30 -9.15
C GLU A 59 -11.76 7.44 -8.23
N VAL A 60 -10.94 8.06 -7.38
CA VAL A 60 -9.94 7.31 -6.59
C VAL A 60 -10.57 6.60 -5.40
N ILE A 61 -11.57 7.20 -4.75
CA ILE A 61 -12.12 6.71 -3.48
C ILE A 61 -13.45 5.99 -3.68
N ILE A 62 -14.36 6.56 -4.47
CA ILE A 62 -15.71 6.01 -4.66
C ILE A 62 -15.71 4.94 -5.74
N ASP A 63 -15.26 5.28 -6.95
CA ASP A 63 -15.18 4.31 -8.05
C ASP A 63 -14.11 3.23 -7.75
N GLY A 64 -13.05 3.59 -7.03
CA GLY A 64 -12.09 2.65 -6.44
C GLY A 64 -12.66 1.74 -5.35
N GLY A 65 -13.92 1.95 -4.96
CA GLY A 65 -14.68 1.12 -4.02
C GLY A 65 -14.12 1.14 -2.59
N TYR A 66 -13.39 2.19 -2.22
CA TYR A 66 -12.85 2.34 -0.86
C TYR A 66 -13.91 2.88 0.10
N TYR A 67 -14.69 3.86 -0.34
CA TYR A 67 -15.92 4.30 0.32
C TYR A 67 -17.07 4.34 -0.68
N THR A 68 -18.29 4.22 -0.19
CA THR A 68 -19.50 4.51 -0.95
C THR A 68 -19.76 6.02 -0.99
N ALA A 69 -20.53 6.50 -1.97
CA ALA A 69 -20.87 7.93 -2.05
C ALA A 69 -21.60 8.44 -0.79
N GLU A 70 -22.38 7.58 -0.13
CA GLU A 70 -23.12 7.89 1.09
C GLU A 70 -22.22 8.11 2.32
N GLU A 71 -21.05 7.47 2.36
CA GLU A 71 -20.08 7.60 3.46
C GLU A 71 -19.28 8.90 3.42
N VAL A 72 -19.34 9.64 2.30
CA VAL A 72 -18.52 10.83 2.03
C VAL A 72 -19.37 12.10 1.84
N GLN A 73 -20.71 11.99 1.96
CA GLN A 73 -21.67 13.10 1.82
C GLN A 73 -22.13 13.70 3.17
#